data_AF-A0A8J9UKQ6-F1
#
_entry.id   AF-A0A8J9UKQ6-F1
#
_cell.length_a   1.000
_cell.length_b   1.000
_cell.length_c   1.000
_cell.angle_alpha   90.00
_cell.angle_beta   90.00
_cell.angle_gamma   90.00
#
_symmetry.space_group_name_H-M   'P 1'
#
loop_
_entity.id
_entity.type
_entity.pdbx_description
1 polymer ?
#
loop_
_entity_poly.entity_id
_entity_poly.type
_entity_poly.pdbx_seq_one_letter_code
_entity_poly.pdbx_strand_id
1 'polypeptide(L)'
;MHRKYKRIIGRTEAKHIVIMLEKINEESVQIQTLTANIAEIANGIGRDGLEQIDSSDIQELLESQDEDLTETDLEEMLNLQPIEEEASTSTGNVTFNLKNLREGLRMANELCDFFIKVDPSMERSLIFKKQIANATVKYKSELKDLLNTAKQEKKYKVLETIA
;
A
#
# COMPACT_ATOMS: atom_id res chain seq x y z
N MET A 1 -62.63 -26.26 10.67
CA MET A 1 -61.26 -26.65 10.26
C MET A 1 -60.38 -25.41 9.96
N HIS A 2 -60.30 -24.39 10.83
CA HIS A 2 -59.64 -23.11 10.47
C HIS A 2 -59.13 -22.31 11.68
N ARG A 3 -58.41 -22.92 12.63
CA ARG A 3 -57.65 -22.14 13.63
C ARG A 3 -56.38 -22.89 14.01
N LYS A 4 -55.28 -22.14 14.09
CA LYS A 4 -53.95 -22.51 14.61
C LYS A 4 -52.87 -22.87 13.60
N TYR A 5 -52.73 -22.07 12.55
CA TYR A 5 -51.39 -21.71 12.07
C TYR A 5 -51.09 -20.30 12.55
N LYS A 6 -50.66 -20.16 13.82
CA LYS A 6 -50.12 -18.89 14.31
C LYS A 6 -49.06 -19.14 15.37
N ARG A 7 -47.80 -19.07 14.90
CA ARG A 7 -46.61 -18.57 15.59
C ARG A 7 -46.23 -19.30 16.88
N ILE A 8 -45.37 -20.31 16.74
CA ILE A 8 -44.42 -20.70 17.79
C ILE A 8 -43.03 -20.36 17.24
N ILE A 9 -42.70 -19.07 17.22
CA ILE A 9 -41.30 -18.69 17.44
C ILE A 9 -41.16 -18.78 18.96
N GLY A 10 -40.24 -19.61 19.44
CA GLY A 10 -40.16 -19.95 20.85
C GLY A 10 -40.03 -18.68 21.70
N ARG A 11 -40.83 -18.56 22.78
CA ARG A 11 -40.74 -17.44 23.75
C ARG A 11 -39.31 -17.15 24.21
N THR A 12 -38.43 -18.15 24.16
CA THR A 12 -37.01 -18.06 24.50
C THR A 12 -36.19 -17.37 23.41
N GLU A 13 -36.38 -17.69 22.13
CA GLU A 13 -35.68 -17.03 21.01
C GLU A 13 -36.06 -15.56 20.90
N ALA A 14 -37.36 -15.27 21.06
CA ALA A 14 -37.86 -13.89 21.07
C ALA A 14 -37.22 -13.05 22.20
N LYS A 15 -36.98 -13.65 23.38
CA LYS A 15 -36.30 -12.96 24.49
C LYS A 15 -34.83 -12.67 24.19
N HIS A 16 -34.12 -13.60 23.55
CA HIS A 16 -32.72 -13.38 23.17
C HIS A 16 -32.60 -12.27 22.12
N ILE A 17 -33.50 -12.23 21.15
CA ILE A 17 -33.54 -11.16 20.14
C ILE A 17 -33.79 -9.80 20.80
N VAL A 18 -34.75 -9.70 21.74
CA VAL A 18 -35.03 -8.45 22.46
C VAL A 18 -33.81 -7.96 23.23
N ILE A 19 -33.12 -8.86 23.97
CA ILE A 19 -31.91 -8.50 24.70
C ILE A 19 -30.78 -8.03 23.76
N MET A 20 -30.63 -8.65 22.58
CA MET A 20 -29.65 -8.19 21.60
C MET A 20 -30.01 -6.82 21.04
N LEU A 21 -31.29 -6.55 20.75
CA LEU A 21 -31.73 -5.24 20.27
C LEU A 21 -31.56 -4.13 21.32
N GLU A 22 -31.82 -4.42 22.60
CA GLU A 22 -31.57 -3.48 23.69
C GLU A 22 -30.09 -3.10 23.80
N LYS A 23 -29.19 -4.09 23.69
CA LYS A 23 -27.75 -3.85 23.69
C LYS A 23 -27.29 -3.03 22.50
N ILE A 24 -27.74 -3.36 21.29
CA ILE A 24 -27.42 -2.59 20.07
C ILE A 24 -27.91 -1.14 20.21
N ASN A 25 -29.09 -0.94 20.80
CA ASN A 25 -29.62 0.39 21.04
C ASN A 25 -28.79 1.17 22.09
N GLU A 26 -28.38 0.52 23.19
CA GLU A 26 -27.49 1.14 24.19
C GLU A 26 -26.13 1.53 23.60
N GLU A 27 -25.55 0.67 22.77
CA GLU A 27 -24.29 0.94 22.05
C GLU A 27 -24.45 2.09 21.06
N SER A 28 -25.54 2.12 20.29
CA SER A 28 -25.85 3.20 19.34
C SER A 28 -25.99 4.56 20.03
N VAL A 29 -26.66 4.62 21.18
CA VAL A 29 -26.81 5.86 21.98
C VAL A 29 -25.45 6.34 22.53
N GLN A 30 -24.58 5.42 22.93
CA GLN A 30 -23.23 5.76 23.40
C GLN A 30 -22.36 6.32 22.27
N ILE A 31 -22.42 5.72 21.08
CA ILE A 31 -21.71 6.21 19.90
C ILE A 31 -22.18 7.62 19.55
N GLN A 32 -23.49 7.87 19.46
CA GLN A 32 -24.02 9.21 19.17
C GLN A 32 -23.55 10.26 20.18
N THR A 33 -23.51 9.90 21.46
CA THR A 33 -23.03 10.79 22.53
C THR A 33 -21.54 11.10 22.36
N LEU A 34 -20.73 10.09 22.04
CA LEU A 34 -19.30 10.26 21.83
C LEU A 34 -19.01 11.13 20.59
N THR A 35 -19.72 10.88 19.50
CA THR A 35 -19.62 11.64 18.24
C THR A 35 -19.94 13.12 18.46
N ALA A 36 -21.00 13.43 19.22
CA ALA A 36 -21.34 14.81 19.58
C ALA A 36 -20.23 15.49 20.41
N ASN A 37 -19.66 14.77 21.39
CA ASN A 37 -18.57 15.31 22.21
C ASN A 37 -17.30 15.59 21.39
N ILE A 38 -16.96 14.73 20.42
CA ILE A 38 -15.81 14.93 19.54
C ILE A 38 -15.99 16.18 18.69
N ALA A 39 -17.17 16.36 18.08
CA ALA A 39 -17.48 17.56 17.30
C ALA A 39 -17.42 18.83 18.16
N GLU A 40 -17.94 18.79 19.39
CA GLU A 40 -17.85 19.93 20.33
C GLU A 40 -16.38 20.28 20.67
N ILE A 41 -15.55 19.28 20.95
CA ILE A 41 -14.12 19.48 21.25
C ILE A 41 -13.38 20.04 20.02
N ALA A 42 -13.62 19.48 18.84
CA ALA A 42 -12.97 19.90 17.60
C ALA A 42 -13.31 21.37 17.26
N ASN A 43 -14.59 21.73 17.34
CA ASN A 43 -15.04 23.11 17.17
C ASN A 43 -14.47 24.05 18.25
N GLY A 44 -14.33 23.57 19.49
CA GLY A 44 -13.75 24.32 20.60
C GLY A 44 -12.24 24.60 20.46
N ILE A 45 -11.51 23.71 19.78
CA ILE A 45 -10.07 23.90 19.48
C ILE A 45 -9.89 24.87 18.31
N GLY A 46 -10.74 24.78 17.28
CA GLY A 46 -10.88 25.77 16.21
C GLY A 46 -9.58 26.06 15.44
N ARG A 47 -8.84 25.02 15.07
CA ARG A 47 -7.66 25.11 14.20
C ARG A 47 -7.77 24.08 13.08
N ASP A 48 -7.03 24.34 12.01
CA ASP A 48 -6.79 23.41 10.91
C ASP A 48 -8.07 22.93 10.20
N GLY A 49 -9.12 23.77 10.14
CA GLY A 49 -10.33 23.50 9.36
C GLY A 49 -11.41 22.72 10.11
N LEU A 50 -11.27 22.57 11.43
CA LEU A 50 -12.22 21.84 12.28
C LEU A 50 -13.29 22.75 12.92
N GLU A 51 -13.39 24.02 12.52
CA GLU A 51 -14.31 25.01 13.13
C GLU A 51 -15.80 24.78 12.78
N GLN A 52 -16.08 23.87 11.84
CA GLN A 52 -17.42 23.60 11.32
C GLN A 52 -17.75 22.10 11.29
N ILE A 53 -16.97 21.27 11.97
CA ILE A 53 -17.20 19.82 11.96
C ILE A 53 -18.39 19.49 12.85
N ASP A 54 -19.33 18.68 12.35
CA ASP A 54 -20.50 18.26 13.10
C ASP A 54 -20.48 16.76 13.41
N SER A 55 -21.49 16.30 14.16
CA SER A 55 -21.56 14.89 14.54
C SER A 55 -21.81 13.97 13.34
N SER A 56 -22.42 14.45 12.26
CA SER A 56 -22.63 13.64 11.06
C SER A 56 -21.32 13.39 10.31
N ASP A 57 -20.42 14.37 10.25
CA ASP A 57 -19.09 14.21 9.65
C ASP A 57 -18.27 13.13 10.37
N ILE A 58 -18.31 13.13 11.71
CA ILE A 58 -17.61 12.12 12.52
C ILE A 58 -18.27 10.75 12.39
N GLN A 59 -19.60 10.69 12.25
CA GLN A 59 -20.32 9.44 12.05
C GLN A 59 -20.02 8.82 10.67
N GLU A 60 -19.99 9.63 9.61
CA GLU A 60 -19.60 9.21 8.27
C GLU A 60 -18.19 8.60 8.27
N LEU A 61 -17.24 9.25 8.97
CA LEU A 61 -15.88 8.74 9.12
C LEU A 61 -15.80 7.40 9.87
N LEU A 62 -16.65 7.19 10.88
CA LEU A 62 -16.70 5.92 11.62
C LEU A 62 -17.32 4.80 10.77
N GLU A 63 -18.32 5.13 9.96
CA GLU A 63 -18.97 4.19 9.03
C GLU A 63 -18.05 3.83 7.85
N SER A 64 -17.11 4.70 7.48
CA SER A 64 -16.10 4.45 6.45
C SER A 64 -14.86 3.68 6.94
N GLN A 65 -14.71 3.38 8.25
CA GLN A 65 -13.52 2.66 8.75
C GLN A 65 -13.43 1.20 8.29
N ASP A 66 -14.55 0.61 7.91
CA ASP A 66 -14.61 -0.77 7.41
C ASP A 66 -14.33 -0.86 5.89
N GLU A 67 -14.18 0.27 5.20
CA GLU A 67 -13.70 0.30 3.81
C GLU A 67 -12.17 0.19 3.79
N ASP A 68 -11.68 -0.99 3.37
CA ASP A 68 -10.25 -1.19 3.09
C ASP A 68 -9.81 -0.23 1.98
N LEU A 69 -8.78 0.58 2.25
CA LEU A 69 -8.12 1.40 1.22
C LEU A 69 -7.65 0.51 0.08
N THR A 70 -8.17 0.76 -1.12
CA THR A 70 -7.73 0.03 -2.31
C THR A 70 -6.41 0.61 -2.82
N GLU A 71 -5.67 -0.18 -3.61
CA GLU A 71 -4.43 0.29 -4.26
C GLU A 71 -4.67 1.55 -5.11
N THR A 72 -5.87 1.67 -5.69
CA THR A 72 -6.31 2.85 -6.46
C THR A 72 -6.46 4.10 -5.59
N ASP A 73 -7.02 3.96 -4.38
CA ASP A 73 -7.22 5.09 -3.46
C ASP A 73 -5.87 5.64 -2.97
N LEU A 74 -4.90 4.75 -2.77
CA LEU A 74 -3.52 5.11 -2.41
C LEU A 74 -2.78 5.80 -3.57
N GLU A 75 -2.98 5.35 -4.80
CA GLU A 75 -2.44 5.99 -6.00
C GLU A 75 -3.02 7.40 -6.18
N GLU A 76 -4.32 7.60 -5.93
CA GLU A 76 -4.96 8.91 -6.01
C GLU A 76 -4.40 9.88 -4.95
N MET A 77 -4.22 9.42 -3.71
CA MET A 77 -3.62 10.22 -2.63
C MET A 77 -2.17 10.63 -2.93
N LEU A 78 -1.38 9.78 -3.58
CA LEU A 78 -0.01 10.09 -4.00
C LEU A 78 0.05 11.14 -5.12
N ASN A 79 -0.96 11.17 -5.99
CA ASN A 79 -1.05 12.15 -7.08
C ASN A 79 -1.54 13.54 -6.63
N LEU A 80 -2.10 13.65 -5.42
CA LEU A 80 -2.54 14.92 -4.84
C LEU A 80 -1.42 15.70 -4.15
N GLN A 81 -0.29 15.07 -3.84
CA GLN A 81 0.91 15.81 -3.48
C GLN A 81 1.50 16.41 -4.76
N PRO A 82 1.83 17.72 -4.79
CA PRO A 82 2.74 18.23 -5.79
C PRO A 82 4.04 17.48 -5.57
N ILE A 83 4.31 16.48 -6.41
CA ILE A 83 5.66 16.04 -6.63
C ILE A 83 6.32 17.31 -7.19
N GLU A 84 7.09 18.02 -6.37
CA GLU A 84 8.17 18.84 -6.88
C GLU A 84 9.07 17.86 -7.63
N GLU A 85 8.67 17.60 -8.87
CA GLU A 85 9.49 17.02 -9.89
C GLU A 85 10.52 18.11 -10.14
N GLU A 86 11.54 18.13 -9.28
CA GLU A 86 12.87 18.60 -9.64
C GLU A 86 13.29 17.73 -10.82
N ALA A 87 12.76 18.10 -11.99
CA ALA A 87 13.21 17.72 -13.30
C ALA A 87 14.61 18.32 -13.44
N SER A 88 15.53 17.79 -12.65
CA SER A 88 16.95 17.87 -12.90
C SER A 88 17.18 16.99 -14.11
N THR A 89 16.89 17.60 -15.27
CA THR A 89 17.38 17.21 -16.58
C THR A 89 18.90 17.34 -16.55
N SER A 90 19.54 16.45 -15.78
CA SER A 90 20.95 16.17 -15.95
C SER A 90 21.08 15.56 -17.33
N THR A 91 21.37 16.44 -18.29
CA THR A 91 21.92 16.12 -19.61
C THR A 91 23.35 15.63 -19.42
N GLY A 92 23.51 14.59 -18.60
CA GLY A 92 24.65 13.71 -18.63
C GLY A 92 24.35 12.70 -19.73
N ASN A 93 25.34 12.35 -20.53
CA ASN A 93 25.25 11.21 -21.44
C ASN A 93 25.05 9.94 -20.59
N VAL A 94 23.82 9.66 -20.17
CA VAL A 94 23.45 8.46 -19.41
C VAL A 94 23.46 7.31 -20.40
N THR A 95 24.66 6.85 -20.74
CA THR A 95 24.81 5.73 -21.66
C THR A 95 24.45 4.45 -20.92
N PHE A 96 23.54 3.67 -21.51
CA PHE A 96 23.29 2.29 -21.11
C PHE A 96 24.54 1.45 -21.43
N ASN A 97 25.44 1.33 -20.46
CA ASN A 97 26.74 0.67 -20.62
C ASN A 97 26.97 -0.38 -19.51
N LEU A 98 27.97 -1.25 -19.73
CA LEU A 98 28.29 -2.36 -18.83
C LEU A 98 28.50 -1.93 -17.37
N LYS A 99 29.17 -0.78 -17.16
CA LYS A 99 29.46 -0.25 -15.82
C LYS A 99 28.17 0.13 -15.11
N ASN A 100 27.32 0.91 -15.77
CA ASN A 100 26.05 1.40 -15.21
C ASN A 100 25.08 0.24 -14.96
N LEU A 101 25.03 -0.75 -15.85
CA LEU A 101 24.19 -1.93 -15.70
C LEU A 101 24.62 -2.81 -14.52
N ARG A 102 25.93 -3.03 -14.37
CA ARG A 102 26.49 -3.77 -13.22
C ARG A 102 26.20 -3.04 -11.90
N GLU A 103 26.31 -1.73 -11.92
CA GLU A 103 26.08 -0.89 -10.75
C GLU A 103 24.60 -0.90 -10.32
N GLY A 104 23.67 -0.74 -11.26
CA GLY A 104 22.24 -0.83 -10.97
C GLY A 104 21.84 -2.19 -10.39
N LEU A 105 22.41 -3.29 -10.92
CA LEU A 105 22.20 -4.64 -10.38
C LEU A 105 22.81 -4.84 -8.99
N ARG A 106 23.94 -4.18 -8.68
CA ARG A 106 24.53 -4.17 -7.33
C ARG A 106 23.60 -3.45 -6.35
N MET A 107 23.12 -2.26 -6.70
CA MET A 107 22.20 -1.48 -5.87
C MET A 107 20.90 -2.23 -5.60
N ALA A 108 20.34 -2.91 -6.59
CA ALA A 108 19.14 -3.73 -6.42
C ALA A 108 19.32 -4.84 -5.38
N ASN A 109 20.50 -5.49 -5.35
CA ASN A 109 20.81 -6.49 -4.33
C ASN A 109 21.01 -5.88 -2.95
N GLU A 110 21.69 -4.73 -2.85
CA GLU A 110 21.88 -4.03 -1.57
C GLU A 110 20.55 -3.58 -0.97
N LEU A 111 19.62 -3.11 -1.80
CA LEU A 111 18.27 -2.77 -1.39
C LEU A 111 17.52 -3.99 -0.83
N CYS A 112 17.64 -5.15 -1.49
CA CYS A 112 17.06 -6.39 -0.98
C CYS A 112 17.67 -6.79 0.36
N ASP A 113 19.00 -6.75 0.48
CA ASP A 113 19.72 -7.13 1.70
C ASP A 113 19.41 -6.18 2.85
N PHE A 114 19.15 -4.90 2.56
CA PHE A 114 18.70 -3.93 3.54
C PHE A 114 17.33 -4.32 4.12
N PHE A 115 16.32 -4.53 3.27
CA PHE A 115 14.98 -4.89 3.74
C PHE A 115 14.91 -6.26 4.42
N ILE A 116 15.74 -7.23 4.01
CA ILE A 116 15.88 -8.50 4.74
C ILE A 116 16.36 -8.29 6.18
N LYS A 117 17.15 -7.25 6.45
CA LYS A 117 17.69 -6.96 7.79
C LYS A 117 16.77 -6.10 8.65
N VAL A 118 16.08 -5.14 8.04
CA VAL A 118 15.32 -4.12 8.80
C VAL A 118 13.82 -4.39 8.87
N ASP A 119 13.26 -5.20 7.95
CA ASP A 119 11.83 -5.49 7.94
C ASP A 119 11.48 -6.52 9.03
N PRO A 120 10.60 -6.20 10.00
CA PRO A 120 10.15 -7.17 11.00
C PRO A 120 9.39 -8.36 10.39
N SER A 121 8.81 -8.19 9.19
CA SER A 121 8.13 -9.25 8.45
C SER A 121 9.09 -9.92 7.46
N MET A 122 9.55 -11.12 7.82
CA MET A 122 10.36 -11.95 6.92
C MET A 122 9.61 -12.27 5.62
N GLU A 123 8.31 -12.55 5.69
CA GLU A 123 7.51 -12.86 4.50
C GLU A 123 7.47 -11.69 3.51
N ARG A 124 7.17 -10.48 3.99
CA ARG A 124 7.13 -9.28 3.15
C ARG A 124 8.47 -8.98 2.51
N SER A 125 9.58 -9.05 3.27
CA SER A 125 10.92 -8.84 2.74
C SER A 125 11.32 -9.89 1.68
N LEU A 126 10.88 -11.14 1.83
CA LEU A 126 11.11 -12.19 0.81
C LEU A 126 10.27 -11.97 -0.44
N ILE A 127 9.02 -11.52 -0.31
CA ILE A 127 8.18 -11.15 -1.45
C ILE A 127 8.82 -10.00 -2.23
N PHE A 128 9.25 -8.94 -1.54
CA PHE A 128 9.97 -7.82 -2.14
C PHE A 128 11.22 -8.28 -2.89
N LYS A 129 12.07 -9.10 -2.26
CA LYS A 129 13.26 -9.67 -2.90
C LYS A 129 12.93 -10.46 -4.17
N LYS A 130 11.85 -11.23 -4.17
CA LYS A 130 11.36 -11.96 -5.35
C LYS A 130 10.92 -11.01 -6.46
N GLN A 131 10.20 -9.93 -6.13
CA GLN A 131 9.76 -8.92 -7.10
C GLN A 131 10.96 -8.21 -7.74
N ILE A 132 11.95 -7.77 -6.95
CA ILE A 132 13.19 -7.18 -7.47
C ILE A 132 13.97 -8.19 -8.33
N ALA A 133 14.05 -9.46 -7.91
CA ALA A 133 14.71 -10.50 -8.69
C ALA A 133 14.05 -10.68 -10.07
N ASN A 134 12.71 -10.64 -10.13
CA ASN A 134 11.94 -10.72 -11.37
C ASN A 134 12.14 -9.47 -12.25
N ALA A 135 12.04 -8.27 -11.67
CA ALA A 135 12.25 -7.01 -12.40
C ALA A 135 13.66 -6.89 -12.98
N THR A 136 14.66 -7.51 -12.33
CA THR A 136 16.07 -7.47 -12.77
C THR A 136 16.45 -8.55 -13.79
N VAL A 137 15.55 -9.48 -14.16
CA VAL A 137 15.87 -10.59 -15.08
C VAL A 137 16.38 -10.07 -16.43
N LYS A 138 15.67 -9.11 -17.04
CA LYS A 138 16.04 -8.58 -18.37
C LYS A 138 17.43 -7.91 -18.34
N TYR A 139 17.70 -7.14 -17.30
CA TYR A 139 18.99 -6.49 -17.09
C TYR A 139 20.14 -7.48 -16.87
N LYS A 140 19.90 -8.60 -16.18
CA LYS A 140 20.89 -9.68 -16.01
C LYS A 140 21.21 -10.37 -17.34
N SER A 141 20.20 -10.62 -18.17
CA SER A 141 20.39 -11.17 -19.51
C SER A 141 21.21 -10.22 -20.39
N GLU A 142 20.85 -8.94 -20.42
CA GLU A 142 21.57 -7.91 -21.17
C GLU A 142 23.03 -7.79 -20.72
N LEU A 143 23.29 -7.87 -19.41
CA LEU A 143 24.65 -7.87 -18.86
C LEU A 143 25.47 -9.06 -19.39
N LYS A 144 24.85 -10.24 -19.46
CA LYS A 144 25.48 -11.46 -19.96
C LYS A 144 25.82 -11.33 -21.45
N ASP A 145 24.92 -10.75 -22.23
CA ASP A 145 25.11 -10.58 -23.67
C ASP A 145 26.21 -9.55 -23.96
N LEU A 146 26.20 -8.40 -23.28
CA LEU A 146 27.27 -7.41 -23.38
C LEU A 146 28.65 -7.99 -23.00
N LEU A 147 28.72 -8.83 -21.97
CA LEU A 147 29.96 -9.52 -21.58
C LEU A 147 30.43 -10.51 -22.63
N ASN A 148 29.51 -11.22 -23.28
CA ASN A 148 29.86 -12.16 -24.35
C ASN A 148 30.38 -11.43 -25.58
N THR A 149 29.71 -10.35 -25.99
CA THR A 149 30.13 -9.50 -27.11
C THR A 149 31.53 -8.92 -26.85
N ALA A 150 31.77 -8.34 -25.67
CA ALA A 150 33.08 -7.79 -25.32
C ALA A 150 34.20 -8.85 -25.32
N LYS A 151 33.91 -10.09 -24.89
CA LYS A 151 34.87 -11.20 -24.96
C LYS A 151 35.19 -11.59 -26.40
N GLN A 152 34.19 -11.65 -27.27
CA GLN A 152 34.39 -11.99 -28.68
C GLN A 152 35.20 -10.90 -29.39
N GLU A 153 34.84 -9.63 -29.23
CA GLU A 153 35.59 -8.50 -29.80
C GLU A 153 37.06 -8.52 -29.38
N LYS A 154 37.33 -8.77 -28.10
CA LYS A 154 38.72 -8.89 -27.60
C LYS A 154 39.46 -10.04 -28.27
N LYS A 155 38.81 -11.18 -28.48
CA LYS A 155 39.39 -12.34 -29.14
C LYS A 155 39.74 -12.05 -30.60
N TYR A 156 38.85 -11.40 -31.35
CA TYR A 156 39.09 -11.05 -32.76
C TYR A 156 40.23 -10.02 -32.91
N LYS A 157 40.28 -8.99 -32.07
CA LYS A 157 41.38 -7.99 -32.10
C LYS A 157 42.76 -8.60 -31.83
N VAL A 158 42.84 -9.57 -30.91
CA VAL A 158 44.09 -10.28 -30.62
C VAL A 158 44.54 -11.10 -31.84
N LEU A 159 43.60 -11.75 -32.55
CA LEU A 159 43.92 -12.52 -33.76
C LEU A 159 44.39 -11.62 -34.91
N GLU A 160 43.78 -10.45 -35.10
CA GLU A 160 44.24 -9.45 -36.10
C GLU A 160 45.62 -8.87 -35.78
N THR A 161 46.02 -8.83 -34.51
CA THR A 161 47.33 -8.29 -34.12
C THR A 161 48.47 -9.32 -34.30
N ILE A 162 48.13 -10.60 -34.40
CA ILE A 162 49.11 -11.71 -34.49
C ILE A 162 49.21 -12.26 -35.93
N ALA A 163 48.27 -11.92 -36.81
CA ALA A 163 48.30 -12.22 -38.25
C ALA A 163 49.12 -11.18 -39.03
#